data_AF-A0A2N6K8C8-F1
#
_entry.id   AF-A0A2N6K8C8-F1
#
_cell.length_a   1.000
_cell.length_b   1.000
_cell.length_c   1.000
_cell.angle_alpha   90.00
_cell.angle_beta   90.00
_cell.angle_gamma   90.00
#
_symmetry.space_group_name_H-M   'P 1'
#
loop_
_entity.id
_entity.type
_entity.pdbx_description
1 polymer ?
#
loop_
_entity_poly.entity_id
_entity_poly.type
_entity_poly.pdbx_seq_one_letter_code
_entity_poly.pdbx_strand_id
1 'polypeptide(L)'
;MRSKIENDVLFLHHEDVPEYKKGGSVVRNSYFWALRSIAGKASRYGDWEYEPEVWFALRRMLLSFTESGYLGFRETVLKFPAGEEIPEVLRDVSTWE
;
A
#
# COMPACT_ATOMS: atom_id res chain seq x y z
N MET A 1 -5.19 4.64 -0.84
CA MET A 1 -4.79 4.23 0.51
C MET A 1 -4.27 5.44 1.23
N ARG A 2 -4.86 5.86 2.35
CA ARG A 2 -4.32 6.93 3.19
C ARG A 2 -2.94 6.52 3.67
N SER A 3 -1.99 7.42 3.45
CA SER A 3 -0.56 7.17 3.64
C SER A 3 0.07 8.35 4.37
N LYS A 4 0.98 8.05 5.29
CA LYS A 4 1.84 9.04 5.95
C LYS A 4 3.22 8.46 6.15
N ILE A 5 4.26 9.29 6.20
CA ILE A 5 5.60 8.87 6.60
C ILE A 5 5.94 9.46 7.95
N GLU A 6 6.41 8.62 8.87
CA GLU A 6 6.85 9.04 10.20
C GLU A 6 8.07 8.22 10.60
N ASN A 7 9.17 8.88 10.98
CA ASN A 7 10.46 8.24 11.28
C ASN A 7 10.94 7.29 10.17
N ASP A 8 10.86 7.74 8.91
CA ASP A 8 11.20 6.98 7.71
C ASP A 8 10.37 5.70 7.50
N VAL A 9 9.28 5.51 8.24
CA VAL A 9 8.35 4.39 8.04
C VAL A 9 7.10 4.90 7.33
N LEU A 10 6.72 4.24 6.24
CA LEU A 10 5.46 4.47 5.57
C LEU A 10 4.34 3.71 6.30
N PHE A 11 3.30 4.43 6.69
CA PHE A 11 2.09 3.88 7.28
C PHE A 11 0.96 3.88 6.26
N LEU A 12 0.28 2.73 6.11
CA LEU A 12 -0.98 2.63 5.40
C LEU A 12 -2.12 2.47 6.39
N HIS A 13 -3.13 3.33 6.28
CA HIS A 13 -4.28 3.27 7.18
C HIS A 13 -4.97 1.90 7.11
N HIS A 14 -5.25 1.30 8.26
CA HIS A 14 -5.77 -0.08 8.36
C HIS A 14 -7.11 -0.34 7.63
N GLU A 15 -7.91 0.70 7.39
CA GLU A 15 -9.16 0.59 6.61
C GLU A 15 -8.94 0.57 5.10
N ASP A 16 -7.75 0.95 4.62
CA ASP A 16 -7.46 1.04 3.19
C ASP A 16 -6.56 -0.10 2.69
N VAL A 17 -6.06 -0.95 3.58
CA VAL A 17 -5.36 -2.19 3.21
C VAL A 17 -6.38 -3.28 2.86
N PRO A 18 -6.05 -4.22 1.95
CA PRO A 18 -6.97 -5.28 1.57
C PRO A 18 -7.25 -6.23 2.75
N GLU A 19 -8.38 -6.94 2.65
CA GLU A 19 -8.71 -8.04 3.56
C GLU A 19 -8.62 -9.40 2.85
N TYR A 20 -8.16 -10.41 3.59
CA TYR A 20 -8.27 -11.78 3.13
C TYR A 20 -9.72 -12.27 3.22
N LYS A 21 -10.23 -12.86 2.14
CA LYS A 21 -11.56 -13.47 2.09
C LYS A 21 -11.47 -14.93 1.66
N LYS A 22 -11.87 -15.85 2.55
CA LYS A 22 -11.98 -17.28 2.22
C LYS A 22 -13.03 -17.47 1.12
N GLY A 23 -12.64 -18.13 0.02
CA GLY A 23 -13.49 -18.26 -1.18
C GLY A 23 -13.67 -16.97 -1.99
N GLY A 24 -12.91 -15.92 -1.68
CA GLY A 24 -12.90 -14.66 -2.42
C GLY A 24 -12.08 -14.71 -3.71
N SER A 25 -11.94 -13.54 -4.36
CA SER A 25 -11.14 -13.38 -5.58
C SER A 25 -9.69 -13.78 -5.34
N VAL A 26 -9.16 -14.62 -6.25
CA VAL A 26 -7.75 -15.03 -6.24
C VAL A 26 -6.84 -13.80 -6.31
N VAL A 27 -7.15 -12.82 -7.18
CA VAL A 27 -6.34 -11.62 -7.36
C VAL A 27 -6.30 -10.77 -6.09
N ARG A 28 -7.45 -10.54 -5.43
CA ARG A 28 -7.51 -9.76 -4.18
C ARG A 28 -6.77 -10.45 -3.03
N ASN A 29 -6.91 -11.78 -2.92
CA ASN A 29 -6.17 -12.54 -1.92
C ASN A 29 -4.67 -12.56 -2.20
N SER A 30 -4.25 -12.66 -3.47
CA SER A 30 -2.84 -12.53 -3.86
C SER A 30 -2.30 -11.14 -3.52
N TYR A 31 -3.07 -10.08 -3.79
CA TYR A 31 -2.71 -8.71 -3.43
C TYR A 31 -2.51 -8.55 -1.92
N PHE A 32 -3.46 -9.07 -1.12
CA PHE A 32 -3.35 -9.11 0.32
C PHE A 32 -2.06 -9.77 0.80
N TRP A 33 -1.75 -10.97 0.31
CA TRP A 33 -0.56 -11.70 0.73
C TRP A 33 0.73 -11.03 0.26
N ALA A 34 0.74 -10.46 -0.94
CA ALA A 34 1.90 -9.75 -1.47
C ALA A 34 2.23 -8.52 -0.61
N LEU A 35 1.24 -7.67 -0.31
CA LEU A 35 1.42 -6.55 0.62
C LEU A 35 1.89 -7.00 1.98
N ARG A 36 1.25 -8.03 2.54
CA ARG A 36 1.54 -8.50 3.89
C ARG A 36 2.94 -9.09 4.02
N SER A 37 3.46 -9.69 2.96
CA SER A 37 4.76 -10.38 2.97
C SER A 37 5.97 -9.47 3.06
N ILE A 38 5.80 -8.19 2.70
CA ILE A 38 6.87 -7.17 2.73
C ILE A 38 6.65 -6.09 3.79
N ALA A 39 5.57 -6.18 4.56
CA ALA A 39 5.30 -5.25 5.65
C ALA A 39 6.15 -5.59 6.88
N GLY A 40 6.80 -4.60 7.48
CA GLY A 40 7.46 -4.74 8.78
C GLY A 40 6.47 -5.09 9.87
N LYS A 41 5.27 -4.50 9.79
CA LYS A 41 4.13 -4.83 10.66
C LYS A 41 2.81 -4.75 9.91
N ALA A 42 1.99 -5.79 10.07
CA ALA A 42 0.67 -5.91 9.45
C ALA A 42 -0.34 -6.46 10.46
N SER A 43 -0.86 -5.57 11.31
CA SER A 43 -1.83 -5.93 12.33
C SER A 43 -3.27 -5.88 11.78
N ARG A 44 -4.22 -6.53 12.46
CA ARG A 44 -5.62 -6.59 12.00
C ARG A 44 -6.37 -5.26 12.16
N TYR A 45 -6.01 -4.45 13.16
CA TYR A 45 -6.74 -3.24 13.55
C TYR A 45 -5.82 -2.03 13.67
N GLY A 46 -4.67 -2.08 13.02
CA GLY A 46 -3.66 -1.04 13.08
C GLY A 46 -2.97 -0.93 11.74
N ASP A 47 -2.42 0.24 11.51
CA ASP A 47 -1.82 0.61 10.24
C ASP A 47 -0.69 -0.35 9.87
N TRP A 48 -0.50 -0.54 8.57
CA TRP A 48 0.57 -1.37 8.06
C TRP A 48 1.81 -0.53 7.83
N GLU A 49 2.94 -1.05 8.27
CA GLU A 49 4.22 -0.36 8.33
C GLU A 49 5.17 -0.92 7.27
N TYR A 50 5.86 -0.03 6.54
CA TYR A 50 6.84 -0.38 5.51
C TYR A 50 8.08 0.49 5.65
N GLU A 51 9.21 -0.15 5.87
CA GLU A 51 10.53 0.47 5.98
C GLU A 51 11.08 0.87 4.57
N PRO A 52 12.03 1.82 4.50
CA PRO A 52 12.56 2.31 3.22
C PRO A 52 13.11 1.20 2.31
N GLU A 53 13.68 0.15 2.90
CA GLU A 53 14.26 -1.00 2.22
C GLU A 53 13.26 -1.74 1.34
N VAL A 54 11.96 -1.69 1.68
CA VAL A 54 10.89 -2.37 0.94
C VAL A 54 10.06 -1.42 0.06
N TRP A 55 10.26 -0.11 0.13
CA TRP A 55 9.47 0.87 -0.65
C TRP A 55 9.55 0.65 -2.15
N PHE A 56 10.73 0.27 -2.66
CA PHE A 56 10.89 -0.03 -4.08
C PHE A 56 10.06 -1.25 -4.51
N ALA A 57 10.03 -2.30 -3.68
CA ALA A 57 9.21 -3.48 -3.92
C ALA A 57 7.71 -3.12 -3.85
N LEU A 58 7.33 -2.30 -2.85
CA LEU A 58 5.98 -1.79 -2.69
C LEU A 58 5.52 -1.02 -3.94
N ARG A 59 6.30 -0.06 -4.44
CA ARG A 59 5.99 0.67 -5.68
C ARG A 59 5.74 -0.27 -6.86
N ARG A 60 6.65 -1.21 -7.12
CA ARG A 60 6.52 -2.15 -8.25
C ARG A 60 5.25 -2.99 -8.15
N MET A 61 4.96 -3.46 -6.94
CA MET A 61 3.75 -4.23 -6.69
C MET A 61 2.49 -3.39 -6.89
N LEU A 62 2.41 -2.18 -6.33
CA LEU A 62 1.27 -1.29 -6.50
C LEU A 62 1.03 -0.92 -7.97
N LEU A 63 2.08 -0.65 -8.74
CA LEU A 63 1.98 -0.44 -10.19
C LEU A 63 1.42 -1.68 -10.90
N SER A 64 2.01 -2.86 -10.65
CA SER A 64 1.58 -4.11 -11.29
C SER A 64 0.10 -4.43 -11.03
N PHE A 65 -0.38 -4.20 -9.80
CA PHE A 65 -1.77 -4.41 -9.47
C PHE A 65 -2.70 -3.32 -10.03
N THR A 66 -2.23 -2.07 -10.16
CA THR A 66 -2.97 -0.99 -10.83
C THR A 66 -3.19 -1.34 -12.30
N GLU A 67 -2.14 -1.77 -13.00
CA GLU A 67 -2.18 -2.14 -14.41
C GLU A 67 -3.02 -3.40 -14.69
N SER A 68 -3.22 -4.25 -13.68
CA SER A 68 -4.06 -5.45 -13.81
C SER A 68 -5.55 -5.15 -14.04
N GLY A 69 -6.02 -3.96 -13.65
CA GLY A 69 -7.43 -3.55 -13.76
C GLY A 69 -8.40 -4.25 -12.80
N TYR A 70 -7.92 -5.12 -11.90
CA TYR A 70 -8.76 -5.87 -10.96
C TYR A 70 -9.04 -5.14 -9.64
N LEU A 71 -8.25 -4.11 -9.32
CA LEU A 71 -8.35 -3.31 -8.11
C LEU A 71 -8.70 -1.86 -8.46
N GLY A 72 -9.45 -1.21 -7.58
CA GLY A 72 -9.79 0.20 -7.76
C GLY A 72 -8.60 1.12 -7.44
N PHE A 73 -8.62 2.33 -7.98
CA PHE A 73 -7.61 3.38 -7.74
C PHE A 73 -7.27 3.58 -6.25
N ARG A 74 -8.29 3.56 -5.39
CA ARG A 74 -8.12 3.74 -3.93
C ARG A 74 -7.37 2.59 -3.26
N GLU A 75 -7.35 1.41 -3.88
CA GLU A 75 -6.68 0.22 -3.35
C GLU A 75 -5.20 0.23 -3.72
N THR A 76 -4.78 0.87 -4.83
CA THR A 76 -3.41 0.75 -5.33
C THR A 76 -2.60 2.04 -5.32
N VAL A 77 -3.22 3.18 -5.05
CA VAL A 77 -2.54 4.49 -4.99
C VAL A 77 -2.41 4.98 -3.56
N LEU A 78 -1.19 5.38 -3.18
CA LEU A 78 -0.87 6.03 -1.91
C LEU A 78 -1.42 7.46 -1.92
N LYS A 79 -2.16 7.84 -0.90
CA LYS A 79 -2.82 9.15 -0.76
C LYS A 79 -2.23 9.85 0.46
N PHE A 80 -1.31 10.78 0.20
CA PHE A 80 -0.63 11.56 1.22
C PHE A 80 -1.40 12.84 1.57
N PRO A 81 -1.30 13.33 2.82
CA PRO A 81 -1.74 14.67 3.19
C PRO A 81 -1.19 15.74 2.26
N ALA A 82 -2.00 16.75 1.93
CA ALA A 82 -1.57 17.86 1.09
C ALA A 82 -0.36 18.57 1.70
N GLY A 83 0.67 18.80 0.89
CA GLY A 83 1.91 19.47 1.30
C GLY A 83 2.97 18.55 1.92
N GLU A 84 2.69 17.26 2.11
CA GLU A 84 3.73 16.28 2.50
C GLU A 84 4.65 15.99 1.30
N GLU A 85 5.96 15.99 1.54
CA GLU A 85 6.95 15.64 0.53
C GLU A 85 6.95 14.13 0.31
N ILE A 86 6.63 13.71 -0.91
CA ILE A 86 6.60 12.29 -1.28
C ILE A 86 8.00 11.86 -1.74
N PRO A 87 8.62 10.84 -1.10
CA PRO A 87 9.91 10.31 -1.52
C PRO A 87 9.88 9.89 -2.99
N GLU A 88 10.99 10.14 -3.70
CA GLU A 88 11.09 9.84 -5.15
C GLU A 88 10.73 8.40 -5.48
N VAL A 89 11.15 7.44 -4.64
CA VAL A 89 10.86 6.03 -4.82
C VAL A 89 9.37 5.70 -4.79
N LEU A 90 8.51 6.53 -4.18
CA LEU A 90 7.06 6.32 -4.07
C LEU A 90 6.23 7.20 -5.02
N ARG A 91 6.80 8.24 -5.66
CA ARG A 91 6.03 9.25 -6.42
C ARG A 91 5.08 8.65 -7.46
N ASP A 92 5.53 7.67 -8.23
CA ASP A 92 4.75 7.07 -9.33
C ASP A 92 3.46 6.37 -8.88
N VAL A 93 3.37 6.00 -7.60
CA VAL A 93 2.21 5.33 -7.01
C VAL A 93 1.49 6.20 -5.99
N SER A 94 1.73 7.51 -6.02
CA SER A 94 1.27 8.42 -4.98
C SER A 94 0.50 9.61 -5.55
N THR A 95 -0.39 10.14 -4.72
CA THR A 95 -1.14 11.38 -4.94
C THR A 95 -1.31 12.12 -3.62
N TRP A 96 -1.66 13.40 -3.68
CA TRP A 96 -2.14 14.15 -2.53
C TRP A 96 -3.66 14.02 -2.36
N GLU A 97 -4.14 14.36 -1.16
CA GLU A 97 -5.56 14.52 -0.83
C GLU A 97 -6.27 15.68 -1.52
#